data_AF-A0A812VJW2-F1
#
_entry.id   AF-A0A812VJW2-F1
#
_cell.length_a   1.000
_cell.length_b   1.000
_cell.length_c   1.000
_cell.angle_alpha   90.00
_cell.angle_beta   90.00
_cell.angle_gamma   90.00
#
_symmetry.space_group_name_H-M   'P 1'
#
loop_
_entity.id
_entity.type
_entity.pdbx_description
1 polymer ?
#
loop_
_entity_poly.entity_id
_entity_poly.type
_entity_poly.pdbx_seq_one_letter_code
_entity_poly.pdbx_strand_id
1 'polypeptide(L)'
;MGPVHSGVRARRLFGFGSLVLTVALVLSTSSSPTRTFSQISPTMEVDPEYPGTAVERLRNIQARVKSLTPDDLSKDWEEVRRKILWAGGLKDLPHSVPGQGYTGHSFNDDNHCDLTPMLGEVAHNLHQGEIRGIAMGNKLGPGIEVASLPELGPGGSWSTCTNGCHVEPPQDVAHVQFRARIAFKLVWTPPSFSSFVLVDDSGAYLNHGTPTGALPDLRARASNYNLVKGSKYAREADALADRSAGA
;
A
#
# COMPACT_ATOMS: atom_id res chain seq x y z
N MET A 1 -37.75 -30.13 43.10
CA MET A 1 -38.22 -30.33 44.49
C MET A 1 -37.53 -29.29 45.36
N GLY A 2 -38.28 -28.44 46.06
CA GLY A 2 -37.75 -27.38 46.95
C GLY A 2 -37.07 -27.94 48.21
N PRO A 3 -36.61 -27.08 49.13
CA PRO A 3 -37.55 -26.22 49.86
C PRO A 3 -37.11 -24.76 50.09
N VAL A 4 -38.11 -24.00 50.54
CA VAL A 4 -38.16 -22.59 50.96
C VAL A 4 -38.17 -22.53 52.49
N HIS A 5 -37.51 -21.53 53.10
CA HIS A 5 -37.85 -20.91 54.40
C HIS A 5 -37.09 -19.56 54.46
N SER A 6 -37.66 -18.34 54.48
CA SER A 6 -38.69 -17.65 55.28
C SER A 6 -38.20 -17.08 56.63
N GLY A 7 -38.34 -15.76 56.84
CA GLY A 7 -38.26 -15.08 58.15
C GLY A 7 -37.51 -13.73 58.11
N VAL A 8 -38.10 -12.58 57.76
CA VAL A 8 -39.01 -11.66 58.50
C VAL A 8 -38.32 -10.61 59.40
N ARG A 9 -38.38 -9.35 58.92
CA ARG A 9 -38.62 -8.02 59.55
C ARG A 9 -38.04 -7.67 60.93
N ALA A 10 -37.47 -6.46 61.02
CA ALA A 10 -37.95 -5.41 61.95
C ALA A 10 -37.55 -3.99 61.50
N ARG A 11 -38.53 -3.06 61.57
CA ARG A 11 -38.42 -1.61 61.41
C ARG A 11 -38.22 -0.95 62.79
N ARG A 12 -37.55 0.22 62.84
CA ARG A 12 -37.82 1.46 63.64
C ARG A 12 -36.61 2.40 63.45
N LEU A 13 -36.67 3.60 62.85
CA LEU A 13 -37.38 4.88 63.11
C LEU A 13 -36.84 5.73 64.30
N PHE A 14 -36.57 7.01 63.96
CA PHE A 14 -36.29 8.20 64.79
C PHE A 14 -34.90 8.29 65.45
N GLY A 15 -34.18 9.41 65.47
CA GLY A 15 -34.44 10.78 64.99
C GLY A 15 -33.38 11.74 65.59
N PHE A 16 -33.07 12.79 64.83
CA PHE A 16 -32.55 14.13 65.19
C PHE A 16 -31.33 14.29 66.13
N GLY A 17 -30.31 14.96 65.58
CA GLY A 17 -29.25 15.65 66.31
C GLY A 17 -28.42 16.52 65.38
N SER A 18 -28.79 17.79 65.27
CA SER A 18 -28.14 18.82 64.46
C SER A 18 -26.74 19.12 64.98
N LEU A 19 -25.72 19.13 64.10
CA LEU A 19 -24.46 19.81 64.35
C LEU A 19 -24.07 20.57 63.07
N VAL A 20 -24.23 21.89 63.13
CA VAL A 20 -23.76 22.83 62.13
C VAL A 20 -22.25 22.93 62.25
N LEU A 21 -21.52 22.43 61.25
CA LEU A 21 -20.09 22.67 61.09
C LEU A 21 -19.89 23.52 59.83
N THR A 22 -19.62 24.81 60.05
CA THR A 22 -19.33 25.78 59.00
C THR A 22 -17.92 25.51 58.47
N VAL A 23 -17.81 24.79 57.35
CA VAL A 23 -16.56 24.69 56.59
C VAL A 23 -16.54 25.80 55.55
N ALA A 24 -15.65 26.78 55.76
CA ALA A 24 -15.36 27.80 54.76
C ALA A 24 -14.69 27.16 53.54
N LEU A 25 -15.42 27.07 52.44
CA LEU A 25 -14.93 26.58 51.16
C LEU A 25 -14.05 27.67 50.52
N VAL A 26 -12.72 27.55 50.62
CA VAL A 26 -11.80 28.35 49.82
C VAL A 26 -11.80 27.79 48.40
N LEU A 27 -12.49 28.48 47.49
CA LEU A 27 -12.41 28.22 46.05
C LEU A 27 -11.04 28.70 45.54
N SER A 28 -10.05 27.80 45.54
CA SER A 28 -8.83 28.00 44.77
C SER A 28 -9.13 27.68 43.30
N THR A 29 -9.32 28.71 42.48
CA THR A 29 -9.39 28.57 41.03
C THR A 29 -8.00 28.25 40.50
N SER A 30 -7.71 26.96 40.32
CA SER A 30 -6.56 26.51 39.54
C SER A 30 -6.84 26.78 38.07
N SER A 31 -6.41 27.94 37.57
CA SER A 31 -6.34 28.19 36.13
C SER A 31 -5.21 27.34 35.57
N SER A 32 -5.51 26.10 35.19
CA SER A 32 -4.62 25.34 34.32
C SER A 32 -4.49 26.11 33.00
N PRO A 33 -3.28 26.42 32.53
CA PRO A 33 -3.13 27.00 31.21
C PRO A 33 -3.66 25.98 30.21
N THR A 34 -4.78 26.29 29.57
CA THR A 34 -5.22 25.60 28.37
C THR A 34 -4.11 25.78 27.34
N ARG A 35 -3.18 24.84 27.27
CA ARG A 35 -2.35 24.68 26.08
C ARG A 35 -3.32 24.31 24.97
N THR A 36 -3.77 25.31 24.24
CA THR A 36 -4.26 25.14 22.88
C THR A 36 -3.09 24.57 22.09
N PHE A 37 -2.92 23.25 22.14
CA PHE A 37 -2.28 22.54 21.05
C PHE A 37 -3.23 22.74 19.88
N SER A 38 -2.97 23.77 19.09
CA SER A 38 -3.38 23.74 17.69
C SER A 38 -2.67 22.52 17.12
N GLN A 39 -3.34 21.37 17.15
CA GLN A 39 -2.97 20.25 16.31
C GLN A 39 -3.15 20.78 14.90
N ILE A 40 -2.05 21.25 14.31
CA ILE A 40 -1.91 21.37 12.88
C ILE A 40 -2.05 19.93 12.41
N SER A 41 -3.27 19.50 12.08
CA SER A 41 -3.47 18.31 11.26
C SER A 41 -2.60 18.54 10.04
N PRO A 42 -1.58 17.71 9.78
CA PRO A 42 -0.79 17.87 8.57
C PRO A 42 -1.77 17.82 7.40
N THR A 43 -1.87 18.93 6.67
CA THR A 43 -2.64 18.98 5.42
C THR A 43 -2.08 17.86 4.56
N MET A 44 -2.86 16.82 4.29
CA MET A 44 -2.41 15.73 3.44
C MET A 44 -2.02 16.32 2.10
N GLU A 45 -0.79 16.06 1.68
CA GLU A 45 -0.30 16.50 0.38
C GLU A 45 -1.04 15.76 -0.73
N VAL A 46 -1.48 16.50 -1.75
CA VAL A 46 -2.24 15.99 -2.88
C VAL A 46 -1.45 16.22 -4.16
N ASP A 47 -1.31 15.18 -4.97
CA ASP A 47 -0.83 15.32 -6.35
C ASP A 47 -2.00 15.84 -7.21
N PRO A 48 -1.89 17.02 -7.85
CA PRO A 48 -2.99 17.62 -8.60
C PRO A 48 -3.36 16.84 -9.87
N GLU A 49 -2.42 16.09 -10.45
CA GLU A 49 -2.65 15.27 -11.65
C GLU A 49 -3.29 13.93 -11.26
N TYR A 50 -2.78 13.32 -10.19
CA TYR A 50 -3.23 12.04 -9.65
C TYR A 50 -3.66 12.16 -8.18
N PRO A 51 -4.84 12.75 -7.90
CA PRO A 51 -5.28 13.08 -6.55
C PRO A 51 -5.54 11.87 -5.65
N GLY A 52 -5.62 10.66 -6.20
CA GLY A 52 -5.74 9.44 -5.42
C GLY A 52 -4.42 8.90 -4.87
N THR A 53 -3.29 9.52 -5.23
CA THR A 53 -1.95 9.13 -4.75
C THR A 53 -1.79 9.39 -3.26
N ALA A 54 -1.36 8.39 -2.50
CA ALA A 54 -0.83 8.61 -1.15
C ALA A 54 0.62 9.13 -1.25
N VAL A 55 0.79 10.45 -1.35
CA VAL A 55 2.08 11.10 -1.71
C VAL A 55 3.21 10.79 -0.72
N GLU A 56 2.93 10.80 0.59
CA GLU A 56 3.92 10.41 1.60
C GLU A 56 4.39 8.97 1.40
N ARG A 57 3.44 8.05 1.19
CA ARG A 57 3.70 6.63 0.94
C ARG A 57 4.48 6.40 -0.35
N LEU A 58 4.15 7.12 -1.43
CA LEU A 58 4.91 7.12 -2.68
C LEU A 58 6.39 7.40 -2.46
N ARG A 59 6.72 8.49 -1.75
CA ARG A 59 8.10 8.89 -1.49
C ARG A 59 8.83 7.87 -0.64
N ASN A 60 8.18 7.36 0.40
CA ASN A 60 8.79 6.38 1.29
C ASN A 60 9.06 5.04 0.58
N ILE A 61 8.16 4.61 -0.32
CA ILE A 61 8.39 3.45 -1.18
C ILE A 61 9.59 3.68 -2.08
N GLN A 62 9.64 4.80 -2.81
CA GLN A 62 10.75 5.11 -3.71
C GLN A 62 12.09 5.19 -2.95
N ALA A 63 12.09 5.72 -1.72
CA ALA A 63 13.26 5.72 -0.86
C ALA A 63 13.70 4.29 -0.49
N ARG A 64 12.77 3.39 -0.12
CA ARG A 64 13.09 1.97 0.15
C ARG A 64 13.65 1.28 -1.09
N VAL A 65 13.01 1.44 -2.25
CA VAL A 65 13.48 0.84 -3.51
C VAL A 65 14.90 1.29 -3.84
N LYS A 66 15.20 2.58 -3.69
CA LYS A 66 16.54 3.14 -3.93
C LYS A 66 17.57 2.69 -2.89
N SER A 67 17.14 2.28 -1.69
CA SER A 67 18.04 1.76 -0.65
C SER A 67 18.45 0.30 -0.84
N LEU A 68 17.73 -0.46 -1.68
CA LEU A 68 18.11 -1.83 -2.02
C LEU A 68 19.35 -1.81 -2.92
N THR A 69 20.26 -2.76 -2.72
CA THR A 69 21.42 -2.90 -3.61
C THR A 69 21.09 -3.80 -4.82
N PRO A 70 21.84 -3.72 -5.92
CA PRO A 70 21.71 -4.69 -7.01
C PRO A 70 21.90 -6.15 -6.54
N ASP A 71 22.76 -6.38 -5.54
CA ASP A 71 22.95 -7.69 -4.93
C ASP A 71 21.69 -8.15 -4.18
N ASP A 72 20.98 -7.23 -3.52
CA ASP A 72 19.70 -7.54 -2.89
C ASP A 72 18.64 -8.01 -3.90
N LEU A 73 18.72 -7.48 -5.13
CA LEU A 73 17.79 -7.72 -6.24
C LEU A 73 18.26 -8.81 -7.23
N SER A 74 19.42 -9.42 -6.99
CA SER A 74 19.99 -10.47 -7.85
C SER A 74 20.09 -11.84 -7.15
N LYS A 75 19.32 -12.02 -6.09
CA LYS A 75 19.21 -13.29 -5.35
C LYS A 75 18.23 -14.26 -6.00
N ASP A 76 17.90 -15.33 -5.31
CA ASP A 76 16.75 -16.17 -5.66
C ASP A 76 15.48 -15.32 -5.77
N TRP A 77 14.69 -15.55 -6.82
CA TRP A 77 13.55 -14.73 -7.17
C TRP A 77 12.53 -14.58 -6.05
N GLU A 78 12.26 -15.63 -5.27
CA GLU A 78 11.28 -15.51 -4.18
C GLU A 78 11.80 -14.59 -3.06
N GLU A 79 13.12 -14.54 -2.84
CA GLU A 79 13.70 -13.55 -1.92
C GLU A 79 13.62 -12.13 -2.50
N VAL A 80 13.93 -11.97 -3.79
CA VAL A 80 13.83 -10.67 -4.47
C VAL A 80 12.39 -10.16 -4.44
N ARG A 81 11.41 -11.02 -4.75
CA ARG A 81 9.98 -10.69 -4.70
C ARG A 81 9.55 -10.23 -3.31
N ARG A 82 9.98 -10.91 -2.25
CA ARG A 82 9.70 -10.48 -0.87
C ARG A 82 10.29 -9.11 -0.56
N LYS A 83 11.50 -8.81 -1.05
CA LYS A 83 12.14 -7.50 -0.85
C LYS A 83 11.41 -6.38 -1.59
N ILE A 84 11.00 -6.59 -2.84
CA ILE A 84 10.25 -5.57 -3.59
C ILE A 84 8.84 -5.36 -3.01
N LEU A 85 8.19 -6.42 -2.48
CA LEU A 85 6.94 -6.29 -1.73
C LEU A 85 7.14 -5.44 -0.46
N TRP A 86 8.15 -5.76 0.35
CA TRP A 86 8.48 -4.99 1.54
C TRP A 86 8.81 -3.53 1.21
N ALA A 87 9.59 -3.29 0.17
CA ALA A 87 9.92 -1.94 -0.29
C ALA A 87 8.65 -1.19 -0.71
N GLY A 88 7.71 -1.90 -1.32
CA GLY A 88 6.40 -1.39 -1.70
C GLY A 88 5.39 -1.23 -0.56
N GLY A 89 5.71 -1.64 0.66
CA GLY A 89 4.77 -1.60 1.78
C GLY A 89 3.68 -2.65 1.67
N LEU A 90 3.98 -3.82 1.11
CA LEU A 90 3.10 -4.97 1.03
C LEU A 90 3.63 -6.13 1.89
N LYS A 91 2.71 -6.86 2.53
CA LYS A 91 2.95 -8.15 3.16
C LYS A 91 3.09 -9.22 2.09
N ASP A 92 3.93 -10.21 2.37
CA ASP A 92 3.99 -11.43 1.56
C ASP A 92 2.90 -12.41 2.03
N LEU A 93 1.83 -12.50 1.26
CA LEU A 93 0.64 -13.30 1.52
C LEU A 93 0.35 -14.23 0.33
N PRO A 94 1.27 -15.15 -0.02
CA PRO A 94 1.20 -15.96 -1.24
C PRO A 94 0.13 -17.07 -1.19
N HIS A 95 -0.49 -17.27 -0.03
CA HIS A 95 -1.52 -18.31 0.18
C HIS A 95 -2.86 -17.74 0.63
N SER A 96 -3.01 -16.41 0.66
CA SER A 96 -4.30 -15.79 0.92
C SER A 96 -5.27 -16.02 -0.24
N VAL A 97 -6.57 -16.01 0.06
CA VAL A 97 -7.62 -16.10 -0.96
C VAL A 97 -7.71 -14.79 -1.75
N PRO A 98 -8.01 -14.83 -3.06
CA PRO A 98 -8.32 -13.61 -3.82
C PRO A 98 -9.36 -12.73 -3.11
N GLY A 99 -9.09 -11.43 -3.01
CA GLY A 99 -9.90 -10.47 -2.24
C GLY A 99 -9.59 -10.39 -0.74
N GLN A 100 -8.74 -11.28 -0.20
CA GLN A 100 -8.27 -11.30 1.20
C GLN A 100 -6.78 -10.94 1.31
N GLY A 101 -6.30 -10.06 0.43
CA GLY A 101 -4.90 -9.60 0.42
C GLY A 101 -3.92 -10.58 -0.23
N TYR A 102 -4.37 -11.42 -1.17
CA TYR A 102 -3.49 -12.30 -1.95
C TYR A 102 -2.45 -11.50 -2.76
N THR A 103 -1.18 -11.57 -2.36
CA THR A 103 -0.04 -10.92 -3.05
C THR A 103 0.86 -11.93 -3.78
N GLY A 104 0.44 -13.18 -3.92
CA GLY A 104 1.23 -14.22 -4.60
C GLY A 104 1.42 -13.98 -6.09
N HIS A 105 0.51 -13.25 -6.75
CA HIS A 105 0.62 -12.88 -8.16
C HIS A 105 1.45 -11.60 -8.38
N SER A 106 1.65 -10.78 -7.34
CA SER A 106 2.38 -9.52 -7.45
C SER A 106 3.77 -9.76 -8.00
N PHE A 107 4.09 -9.15 -9.15
CA PHE A 107 5.34 -9.29 -9.89
C PHE A 107 5.65 -10.70 -10.44
N ASN A 108 4.76 -11.67 -10.25
CA ASN A 108 4.93 -13.07 -10.67
C ASN A 108 4.24 -13.40 -12.01
N ASP A 109 3.55 -12.43 -12.61
CA ASP A 109 2.96 -12.53 -13.94
C ASP A 109 3.40 -11.36 -14.82
N ASP A 110 2.74 -11.18 -15.96
CA ASP A 110 3.11 -10.16 -16.95
C ASP A 110 2.54 -8.77 -16.64
N ASN A 111 1.48 -8.68 -15.85
CA ASN A 111 0.58 -7.53 -15.82
C ASN A 111 0.48 -6.89 -14.43
N HIS A 112 0.59 -7.63 -13.33
CA HIS A 112 0.54 -7.08 -11.96
C HIS A 112 1.91 -6.58 -11.51
N CYS A 113 2.47 -5.66 -12.29
CA CYS A 113 3.84 -5.17 -12.15
C CYS A 113 3.94 -3.70 -11.71
N ASP A 114 2.80 -3.04 -11.52
CA ASP A 114 2.73 -1.66 -11.02
C ASP A 114 2.50 -1.65 -9.53
N LEU A 115 3.44 -1.11 -8.76
CA LEU A 115 3.19 -0.86 -7.36
C LEU A 115 2.63 0.55 -7.17
N THR A 116 1.36 0.60 -6.77
CA THR A 116 0.61 1.85 -6.63
C THR A 116 0.30 2.12 -5.17
N PRO A 117 0.71 3.26 -4.61
CA PRO A 117 0.26 3.75 -3.32
C PRO A 117 -0.95 4.69 -3.49
N MET A 118 -2.03 4.39 -2.80
CA MET A 118 -3.28 5.15 -2.90
C MET A 118 -3.82 5.55 -1.54
N LEU A 119 -4.57 6.66 -1.52
CA LEU A 119 -5.30 7.09 -0.33
C LEU A 119 -6.28 6.00 0.13
N GLY A 120 -6.54 5.93 1.44
CA GLY A 120 -7.37 4.87 2.02
C GLY A 120 -8.79 4.85 1.45
N GLU A 121 -9.41 6.02 1.25
CA GLU A 121 -10.73 6.15 0.63
C GLU A 121 -10.75 5.70 -0.84
N VAL A 122 -9.63 5.90 -1.55
CA VAL A 122 -9.45 5.54 -2.96
C VAL A 122 -9.22 4.05 -3.14
N ALA A 123 -8.65 3.35 -2.15
CA ALA A 123 -8.44 1.90 -2.20
C ALA A 123 -9.76 1.12 -2.37
N HIS A 124 -10.89 1.72 -1.98
CA HIS A 124 -12.23 1.13 -2.14
C HIS A 124 -12.91 1.48 -3.47
N ASN A 125 -12.26 2.24 -4.36
CA ASN A 125 -12.83 2.60 -5.66
C ASN A 125 -13.10 1.36 -6.49
N LEU A 126 -14.31 1.30 -7.04
CA LEU A 126 -14.72 0.26 -7.96
C LEU A 126 -14.50 0.71 -9.40
N HIS A 127 -14.04 -0.22 -10.21
CA HIS A 127 -13.98 -0.08 -11.64
C HIS A 127 -15.39 -0.17 -12.29
N GLN A 128 -15.76 0.74 -13.20
CA GLN A 128 -17.07 0.77 -13.90
C GLN A 128 -17.01 0.30 -15.37
N GLY A 129 -15.96 -0.44 -15.78
CA GLY A 129 -15.82 -1.02 -17.12
C GLY A 129 -14.92 -0.23 -18.08
N GLU A 130 -14.33 0.88 -17.64
CA GLU A 130 -13.33 1.69 -18.36
C GLU A 130 -11.98 0.98 -18.68
N ILE A 131 -11.65 -0.17 -18.07
CA ILE A 131 -10.35 -0.84 -18.10
C ILE A 131 -10.57 -2.21 -18.68
N ARG A 132 -10.04 -2.40 -19.90
CA ARG A 132 -10.22 -3.64 -20.65
C ARG A 132 -9.59 -4.81 -19.90
N GLY A 133 -10.39 -5.85 -19.67
CA GLY A 133 -9.94 -7.12 -19.07
C GLY A 133 -10.08 -7.22 -17.56
N ILE A 134 -10.63 -6.19 -16.88
CA ILE A 134 -10.90 -6.23 -15.44
C ILE A 134 -12.39 -6.37 -15.17
N ALA A 135 -12.75 -7.22 -14.21
CA ALA A 135 -14.14 -7.40 -13.79
C ALA A 135 -14.70 -6.09 -13.18
N MET A 136 -15.85 -5.65 -13.68
CA MET A 136 -16.60 -4.52 -13.13
C MET A 136 -16.93 -4.77 -11.65
N GLY A 137 -16.75 -3.77 -10.79
CA GLY A 137 -17.10 -3.88 -9.37
C GLY A 137 -16.12 -4.66 -8.49
N ASN A 138 -14.87 -4.85 -8.92
CA ASN A 138 -13.86 -5.53 -8.11
C ASN A 138 -13.56 -4.76 -6.80
N LYS A 139 -13.87 -5.38 -5.65
CA LYS A 139 -13.72 -4.80 -4.30
C LYS A 139 -12.30 -5.05 -3.77
N LEU A 140 -11.33 -4.31 -4.28
CA LEU A 140 -9.92 -4.47 -3.89
C LEU A 140 -9.62 -3.90 -2.50
N GLY A 141 -10.38 -2.92 -2.02
CA GLY A 141 -10.12 -2.18 -0.77
C GLY A 141 -9.79 -3.04 0.46
N PRO A 142 -10.62 -4.01 0.87
CA PRO A 142 -10.30 -4.88 2.00
C PRO A 142 -9.00 -5.68 1.82
N GLY A 143 -8.72 -6.14 0.59
CA GLY A 143 -7.47 -6.84 0.28
C GLY A 143 -6.25 -5.92 0.38
N ILE A 144 -6.38 -4.67 -0.09
CA ILE A 144 -5.35 -3.65 0.00
C ILE A 144 -5.04 -3.33 1.47
N GLU A 145 -6.06 -3.12 2.29
CA GLU A 145 -5.90 -2.85 3.73
C GLU A 145 -5.20 -4.01 4.45
N VAL A 146 -5.64 -5.25 4.19
CA VAL A 146 -5.05 -6.45 4.79
C VAL A 146 -3.58 -6.61 4.39
N ALA A 147 -3.26 -6.41 3.11
CA ALA A 147 -1.91 -6.61 2.59
C ALA A 147 -0.96 -5.44 2.88
N SER A 148 -1.45 -4.24 3.17
CA SER A 148 -0.60 -3.07 3.36
C SER A 148 0.16 -3.10 4.69
N LEU A 149 1.42 -2.68 4.64
CA LEU A 149 2.25 -2.37 5.80
C LEU A 149 2.01 -0.90 6.20
N PRO A 150 1.76 -0.60 7.49
CA PRO A 150 1.39 0.74 7.93
C PRO A 150 2.57 1.72 7.98
N GLU A 151 3.82 1.24 8.08
CA GLU A 151 4.95 2.10 8.40
C GLU A 151 5.44 3.00 7.24
N LEU A 152 4.83 2.91 6.06
CA LEU A 152 5.14 3.77 4.92
C LEU A 152 4.28 5.03 4.84
N GLY A 153 3.37 5.25 5.79
CA GLY A 153 2.47 6.40 5.80
C GLY A 153 1.02 5.99 5.56
N PRO A 154 0.09 6.97 5.50
CA PRO A 154 -1.33 6.69 5.35
C PRO A 154 -1.68 5.99 4.02
N GLY A 155 -2.90 5.47 3.94
CA GLY A 155 -3.41 4.78 2.75
C GLY A 155 -2.92 3.33 2.63
N GLY A 156 -2.91 2.82 1.41
CA GLY A 156 -2.52 1.44 1.11
C GLY A 156 -1.65 1.32 -0.13
N SER A 157 -1.03 0.16 -0.30
CA SER A 157 -0.25 -0.23 -1.48
C SER A 157 -0.89 -1.41 -2.18
N TRP A 158 -0.74 -1.52 -3.50
CA TRP A 158 -1.19 -2.69 -4.26
C TRP A 158 -0.39 -2.89 -5.54
N SER A 159 -0.28 -4.13 -6.01
CA SER A 159 0.24 -4.45 -7.35
C SER A 159 -0.90 -4.38 -8.37
N THR A 160 -1.00 -3.28 -9.11
CA THR A 160 -2.05 -3.05 -10.10
C THR A 160 -1.67 -3.55 -11.48
N CYS A 161 -2.67 -3.74 -12.35
CA CYS A 161 -2.46 -4.15 -13.73
C CYS A 161 -1.82 -3.04 -14.57
N THR A 162 -0.85 -3.42 -15.40
CA THR A 162 -0.04 -2.61 -16.33
C THR A 162 -0.71 -2.40 -17.70
N ASN A 163 -1.74 -3.18 -18.04
CA ASN A 163 -2.43 -3.09 -19.32
C ASN A 163 -2.88 -1.67 -19.65
N GLY A 164 -2.45 -1.16 -20.82
CA GLY A 164 -2.76 0.20 -21.27
C GLY A 164 -1.74 1.26 -20.87
N CYS A 165 -0.67 0.91 -20.15
CA CYS A 165 0.35 1.87 -19.73
C CYS A 165 1.22 2.43 -20.89
N HIS A 166 1.19 1.82 -22.08
CA HIS A 166 1.94 2.29 -23.25
C HIS A 166 1.24 3.41 -24.02
N VAL A 167 -0.02 3.70 -23.70
CA VAL A 167 -0.78 4.83 -24.26
C VAL A 167 -0.46 6.09 -23.47
N GLU A 168 -0.56 7.27 -24.11
CA GLU A 168 -0.40 8.57 -23.44
C GLU A 168 -1.72 9.35 -23.50
N PRO A 169 -2.33 9.72 -22.35
CA PRO A 169 -1.93 9.35 -20.99
C PRO A 169 -2.15 7.85 -20.70
N PRO A 170 -1.38 7.24 -19.77
CA PRO A 170 -1.51 5.83 -19.40
C PRO A 170 -2.95 5.44 -19.06
N GLN A 171 -3.39 4.28 -19.57
CA GLN A 171 -4.74 3.74 -19.37
C GLN A 171 -4.77 2.53 -18.43
N ASP A 172 -3.74 2.36 -17.62
CA ASP A 172 -3.62 1.28 -16.67
C ASP A 172 -4.45 1.50 -15.39
N VAL A 173 -4.51 0.48 -14.53
CA VAL A 173 -5.37 0.48 -13.35
C VAL A 173 -4.96 1.58 -12.35
N ALA A 174 -3.66 1.85 -12.20
CA ALA A 174 -3.17 2.87 -11.28
C ALA A 174 -3.72 4.25 -11.65
N HIS A 175 -3.56 4.62 -12.92
CA HIS A 175 -3.90 5.95 -13.41
C HIS A 175 -5.41 6.13 -13.60
N VAL A 176 -6.14 5.11 -14.07
CA VAL A 176 -7.57 5.22 -14.39
C VAL A 176 -8.47 4.99 -13.18
N GLN A 177 -8.35 3.83 -12.51
CA GLN A 177 -9.26 3.47 -11.42
C GLN A 177 -8.91 4.20 -10.13
N PHE A 178 -7.63 4.24 -9.78
CA PHE A 178 -7.18 4.84 -8.53
C PHE A 178 -6.78 6.29 -8.67
N ARG A 179 -6.60 6.80 -9.90
CA ARG A 179 -6.06 8.14 -10.14
C ARG A 179 -4.81 8.38 -9.29
N ALA A 180 -3.92 7.39 -9.25
CA ALA A 180 -2.75 7.35 -8.41
C ALA A 180 -1.49 7.10 -9.24
N ARG A 181 -0.38 7.74 -8.85
CA ARG A 181 0.95 7.50 -9.42
C ARG A 181 1.42 6.08 -9.15
N ILE A 182 2.28 5.56 -10.01
CA ILE A 182 3.04 4.33 -9.77
C ILE A 182 4.29 4.68 -8.95
N ALA A 183 4.48 4.05 -7.79
CA ALA A 183 5.71 4.20 -7.00
C ALA A 183 6.90 3.57 -7.70
N PHE A 184 6.71 2.34 -8.20
CA PHE A 184 7.60 1.71 -9.14
C PHE A 184 6.86 0.71 -10.02
N LYS A 185 7.34 0.51 -11.23
CA LYS A 185 6.95 -0.54 -12.16
C LYS A 185 8.12 -1.49 -12.36
N LEU A 186 7.86 -2.79 -12.29
CA LEU A 186 8.84 -3.81 -12.67
C LEU A 186 8.76 -4.08 -14.17
N VAL A 187 9.90 -3.95 -14.85
CA VAL A 187 10.03 -4.22 -16.29
C VAL A 187 11.16 -5.22 -16.53
N TRP A 188 10.84 -6.37 -17.10
CA TRP A 188 11.84 -7.37 -17.51
C TRP A 188 12.62 -6.90 -18.74
N THR A 189 13.92 -7.19 -18.78
CA THR A 189 14.87 -6.64 -19.74
C THR A 189 15.17 -7.61 -20.88
N PRO A 190 14.95 -7.24 -22.17
CA PRO A 190 15.28 -8.10 -23.31
C PRO A 190 16.80 -8.31 -23.47
N PRO A 191 17.27 -9.25 -24.31
CA PRO A 191 16.48 -10.28 -25.00
C PRO A 191 16.30 -11.57 -24.17
N SER A 192 17.12 -11.79 -23.15
CA SER A 192 17.06 -13.00 -22.30
C SER A 192 15.95 -12.94 -21.26
N PHE A 193 15.49 -11.73 -20.93
CA PHE A 193 14.54 -11.47 -19.84
C PHE A 193 15.04 -11.95 -18.47
N SER A 194 16.35 -12.17 -18.30
CA SER A 194 16.96 -12.63 -17.04
C SER A 194 17.20 -11.53 -16.00
N SER A 195 17.07 -10.28 -16.42
CA SER A 195 17.22 -9.10 -15.57
C SER A 195 15.96 -8.26 -15.63
N PHE A 196 15.75 -7.40 -14.63
CA PHE A 196 14.67 -6.43 -14.62
C PHE A 196 15.16 -5.07 -14.13
N VAL A 197 14.42 -4.03 -14.50
CA VAL A 197 14.53 -2.69 -13.92
C VAL A 197 13.29 -2.36 -13.11
N LEU A 198 13.46 -1.52 -12.09
CA LEU A 198 12.40 -0.80 -11.41
C LEU A 198 12.45 0.64 -11.87
N VAL A 199 11.35 1.16 -12.38
CA VAL A 199 11.22 2.55 -12.85
C VAL A 199 10.06 3.24 -12.15
N ASP A 200 10.13 4.56 -11.95
CA ASP A 200 9.01 5.32 -11.39
C ASP A 200 7.92 5.64 -12.43
N ASP A 201 6.89 6.36 -12.00
CA ASP A 201 5.77 6.81 -12.83
C ASP A 201 6.18 7.58 -14.10
N SER A 202 7.30 8.29 -14.06
CA SER A 202 7.84 9.04 -15.20
C SER A 202 8.67 8.16 -16.15
N GLY A 203 8.92 6.90 -15.77
CA GLY A 203 9.84 6.00 -16.46
C GLY A 203 11.30 6.19 -16.04
N ALA A 204 11.58 6.97 -14.98
CA ALA A 204 12.94 7.18 -14.51
C ALA A 204 13.45 5.97 -13.72
N TYR A 205 14.73 5.65 -13.92
CA TYR A 205 15.39 4.55 -13.25
C TYR A 205 15.35 4.68 -11.70
N LEU A 206 15.00 3.59 -11.03
CA LEU A 206 15.09 3.46 -9.57
C LEU A 206 16.10 2.40 -9.14
N ASN A 207 16.03 1.20 -9.72
CA ASN A 207 16.93 0.08 -9.38
C ASN A 207 16.91 -1.01 -10.46
N HIS A 208 17.75 -2.04 -10.33
CA HIS A 208 17.72 -3.24 -11.19
C HIS A 208 18.25 -4.48 -10.47
N GLY A 209 18.03 -5.64 -11.06
CA GLY A 209 18.61 -6.90 -10.60
C GLY A 209 18.63 -7.96 -11.70
N THR A 210 19.45 -9.00 -11.47
CA THR A 210 19.53 -10.20 -12.31
C THR A 210 19.25 -11.42 -11.42
N PRO A 211 17.98 -11.66 -11.06
CA PRO A 211 17.62 -12.72 -10.14
C PRO A 211 17.89 -14.11 -10.72
N THR A 212 17.94 -15.09 -9.83
CA THR A 212 18.11 -16.51 -10.18
C THR A 212 16.99 -17.36 -9.59
N GLY A 213 17.04 -18.68 -9.78
CA GLY A 213 16.08 -19.61 -9.20
C GLY A 213 14.77 -19.69 -9.97
N ALA A 214 13.65 -19.77 -9.25
CA ALA A 214 12.31 -19.95 -9.83
C ALA A 214 11.74 -18.63 -10.36
N LEU A 215 12.30 -18.13 -11.47
CA LEU A 215 11.80 -16.94 -12.16
C LEU A 215 10.37 -17.15 -12.67
N PRO A 216 9.58 -16.07 -12.88
CA PRO A 216 8.35 -16.13 -13.65
C PRO A 216 8.60 -16.74 -15.03
N ASP A 217 7.58 -17.37 -15.62
CA ASP A 217 7.72 -18.03 -16.91
C ASP A 217 8.28 -17.06 -17.96
N LEU A 218 9.17 -17.54 -18.82
CA LEU A 218 9.82 -16.70 -19.83
C LEU A 218 8.79 -15.96 -20.70
N ARG A 219 7.65 -16.60 -21.00
CA ARG A 219 6.56 -15.96 -21.76
C ARG A 219 5.95 -14.78 -20.99
N ALA A 220 5.76 -14.91 -19.69
CA ALA A 220 5.23 -13.83 -18.86
C ALA A 220 6.21 -12.66 -18.79
N ARG A 221 7.50 -12.93 -18.59
CA ARG A 221 8.55 -11.88 -18.58
C ARG A 221 8.65 -11.15 -19.92
N ALA A 222 8.60 -11.88 -21.04
CA ALA A 222 8.57 -11.28 -22.37
C ALA A 222 7.28 -10.47 -22.62
N SER A 223 6.13 -10.99 -22.17
CA SER A 223 4.82 -10.31 -22.25
C SER A 223 4.83 -8.99 -21.46
N ASN A 224 5.39 -8.98 -20.24
CA ASN A 224 5.56 -7.78 -19.42
C ASN A 224 6.32 -6.68 -20.18
N TYR A 225 7.47 -7.00 -20.77
CA TYR A 225 8.21 -6.03 -21.58
C TYR A 225 7.39 -5.58 -22.80
N ASN A 226 6.69 -6.49 -23.47
CA ASN A 226 5.86 -6.14 -24.62
C ASN A 226 4.72 -5.17 -24.26
N LEU A 227 4.16 -5.24 -23.04
CA LEU A 227 3.12 -4.30 -22.58
C LEU A 227 3.62 -2.86 -22.47
N VAL A 228 4.91 -2.68 -22.15
CA VAL A 228 5.54 -1.35 -21.99
C VAL A 228 6.32 -0.90 -23.22
N LYS A 229 6.56 -1.78 -24.18
CA LYS A 229 7.41 -1.51 -25.35
C LYS A 229 6.97 -0.26 -26.10
N GLY A 230 7.93 0.61 -26.41
CA GLY A 230 7.68 1.88 -27.10
C GLY A 230 7.14 3.01 -26.20
N SER A 231 6.96 2.77 -24.90
CA SER A 231 6.55 3.78 -23.92
C SER A 231 7.74 4.32 -23.11
N LYS A 232 7.47 5.31 -22.25
CA LYS A 232 8.45 5.85 -21.28
C LYS A 232 9.03 4.76 -20.35
N TYR A 233 8.25 3.73 -20.02
CA TYR A 233 8.65 2.68 -19.08
C TYR A 233 9.65 1.67 -19.66
N ALA A 234 9.80 1.57 -20.99
CA ALA A 234 10.73 0.63 -21.62
C ALA A 234 12.17 1.13 -21.66
N ARG A 235 12.40 2.44 -21.56
CA ARG A 235 13.70 3.08 -21.84
C ARG A 235 14.86 2.52 -21.04
N GLU A 236 14.66 2.34 -19.73
CA GLU A 236 15.72 1.84 -18.85
C GLU A 236 15.97 0.34 -19.02
N ALA A 237 14.94 -0.42 -19.41
CA ALA A 237 15.10 -1.82 -19.77
C ALA A 237 15.92 -1.93 -21.07
N ASP A 238 15.63 -1.12 -22.09
CA ASP A 238 16.39 -1.06 -23.33
C ASP A 238 17.86 -0.67 -23.08
N ALA A 239 18.07 0.38 -22.27
CA ALA A 239 19.41 0.84 -21.92
C ALA A 239 20.21 -0.22 -21.14
N LEU A 240 19.56 -1.00 -20.28
CA LEU A 240 20.22 -2.11 -19.58
C LEU A 240 20.56 -3.26 -20.54
N ALA A 241 19.66 -3.59 -21.47
CA ALA A 241 19.90 -4.61 -22.50
C ALA A 241 21.13 -4.27 -23.36
N ASP A 242 21.23 -3.02 -23.81
CA ASP A 242 22.35 -2.55 -24.63
C ASP A 242 23.69 -2.63 -23.89
N ARG A 243 23.71 -2.29 -22.60
CA ARG A 243 24.91 -2.42 -21.75
C ARG A 243 25.35 -3.86 -21.60
N SER A 244 24.41 -4.79 -21.44
CA SER A 244 24.70 -6.22 -21.31
C SER A 244 25.13 -6.87 -22.62
N ALA A 245 24.72 -6.33 -23.77
CA ALA A 245 25.14 -6.83 -25.08
C ALA A 245 26.54 -6.35 -25.51
N GLY A 246 27.04 -5.26 -24.91
CA GLY A 246 28.37 -4.72 -25.16
C GLY A 246 29.48 -5.21 -24.22
N ALA A 247 29.14 -6.04 -23.23
CA ALA A 247 30.06 -6.64 -22.26
C ALA A 247 30.43 -8.08 -22.67
#